data_AF-A0A847U6U8-F1
#
_entry.id   AF-A0A847U6U8-F1
#
_cell.length_a   1.000
_cell.length_b   1.000
_cell.length_c   1.000
_cell.angle_alpha   90.00
_cell.angle_beta   90.00
_cell.angle_gamma   90.00
#
_symmetry.space_group_name_H-M   'P 1'
#
loop_
_entity.id
_entity.type
_entity.pdbx_description
1 polymer ?
#
loop_
_entity_poly.entity_id
_entity_poly.type
_entity_poly.pdbx_seq_one_letter_code
_entity_poly.pdbx_strand_id
1 'polypeptide(L)'
;MQRRTVLATASTALFSLAGCSQLSASQTPSQTDTKTTARASNTGTHDGQAGPAPSCPDGYSTFDPNWVVEGSGPLAGFNLTADQREIAFGDTLTVSLRNVTNSTQTTGDRGKFDVQYQGSDGWQTIFGSKNDLAWNLIGIKHKPAQGFSWQFPFTQDGLSNIRNSDVFAVCASLTPGTYRFIYWGITTDREEQEDNKTDYALGVPFTVTDD
;
A
#
# COMPACT_ATOMS: atom_id res chain seq x y z
N MET A 1 29.41 32.70 37.99
CA MET A 1 29.38 32.75 39.47
C MET A 1 28.21 31.91 39.95
N GLN A 2 28.48 31.03 40.91
CA GLN A 2 27.64 29.94 41.42
C GLN A 2 26.53 30.41 42.38
N ARG A 3 25.51 29.54 42.54
CA ARG A 3 24.84 29.06 43.79
C ARG A 3 23.33 28.85 43.51
N ARG A 4 22.64 27.78 43.90
CA ARG A 4 22.90 26.66 44.84
C ARG A 4 21.98 25.50 44.50
N THR A 5 22.53 24.30 44.60
CA THR A 5 21.88 22.98 44.57
C THR A 5 21.01 22.76 45.82
N VAL A 6 19.87 22.08 45.67
CA VAL A 6 19.11 21.49 46.78
C VAL A 6 18.92 20.00 46.50
N LEU A 7 19.52 19.16 47.35
CA LEU A 7 19.25 17.72 47.46
C LEU A 7 18.02 17.51 48.34
N ALA A 8 17.15 16.58 47.96
CA ALA A 8 16.19 15.95 48.87
C ALA A 8 16.36 14.43 48.80
N THR A 9 16.63 13.84 49.96
CA THR A 9 16.91 12.42 50.21
C THR A 9 15.64 11.60 50.44
N ALA A 10 15.61 10.43 49.79
CA ALA A 10 15.09 9.11 50.17
C ALA A 10 13.91 8.95 51.16
N SER A 11 12.97 8.07 50.80
CA SER A 11 12.43 7.05 51.71
C SER A 11 11.87 5.85 50.94
N THR A 12 12.49 4.70 51.18
CA THR A 12 12.10 3.35 50.77
C THR A 12 11.04 2.81 51.71
N ALA A 13 10.03 2.09 51.22
CA ALA A 13 9.21 1.19 52.02
C ALA A 13 8.92 -0.10 51.25
N LEU A 14 9.50 -1.19 51.75
CA LEU A 14 9.25 -2.58 51.37
C LEU A 14 8.02 -3.07 52.12
N PHE A 15 7.10 -3.76 51.45
CA PHE A 15 6.16 -4.69 52.08
C PHE A 15 6.22 -6.03 51.34
N SER A 16 6.47 -7.09 52.12
CA SER A 16 6.57 -8.47 51.67
C SER A 16 5.45 -9.32 52.28
N LEU A 17 4.94 -10.23 51.44
CA LEU A 17 4.43 -11.59 51.69
C LEU A 17 3.11 -11.80 52.46
N ALA A 18 2.13 -12.46 51.80
CA ALA A 18 1.88 -13.90 51.93
C ALA A 18 0.60 -14.33 51.20
N GLY A 19 0.61 -15.51 50.56
CA GLY A 19 -0.61 -16.15 50.04
C GLY A 19 -0.37 -17.32 49.08
N CYS A 20 0.06 -18.47 49.58
CA CYS A 20 -0.02 -19.78 48.90
C CYS A 20 -1.48 -20.30 49.00
N SER A 21 -2.09 -20.83 47.94
CA SER A 21 -2.27 -22.27 47.61
C SER A 21 -3.17 -22.29 46.33
N GLN A 22 -3.17 -23.23 45.39
CA GLN A 22 -3.11 -24.68 45.48
C GLN A 22 -2.97 -25.25 44.05
N LEU A 23 -2.20 -26.32 43.90
CA LEU A 23 -2.06 -27.11 42.67
C LEU A 23 -3.32 -27.97 42.44
N SER A 24 -3.81 -28.02 41.20
CA SER A 24 -4.49 -29.21 40.68
C SER A 24 -4.05 -29.43 39.25
N ALA A 25 -3.24 -30.49 39.10
CA ALA A 25 -2.90 -31.08 37.82
C ALA A 25 -4.06 -31.98 37.37
N SER A 26 -4.44 -31.87 36.10
CA SER A 26 -5.13 -32.93 35.37
C SER A 26 -4.62 -32.88 33.94
N GLN A 27 -3.72 -33.79 33.61
CA GLN A 27 -3.34 -34.17 32.24
C GLN A 27 -4.35 -35.23 31.79
N THR A 28 -4.96 -35.16 30.59
CA THR A 28 -4.55 -35.85 29.34
C THR A 28 -5.80 -35.90 28.43
N PRO A 29 -5.77 -36.07 27.08
CA PRO A 29 -4.89 -35.59 26.01
C PRO A 29 -5.63 -34.77 24.91
N SER A 30 -4.83 -34.19 24.00
CA SER A 30 -5.21 -33.56 22.73
C SER A 30 -6.12 -34.39 21.82
N GLN A 31 -7.08 -33.71 21.16
CA GLN A 31 -7.22 -33.78 19.70
C GLN A 31 -7.80 -32.46 19.17
N THR A 32 -7.05 -31.89 18.23
CA THR A 32 -7.26 -30.64 17.52
C THR A 32 -8.17 -30.89 16.33
N ASP A 33 -9.14 -30.00 16.10
CA ASP A 33 -9.40 -29.41 14.77
C ASP A 33 -10.45 -28.29 14.91
N THR A 34 -10.03 -27.20 15.53
CA THR A 34 -10.78 -25.94 15.44
C THR A 34 -10.35 -25.23 14.17
N LYS A 35 -11.28 -25.19 13.22
CA LYS A 35 -11.26 -24.38 12.00
C LYS A 35 -10.93 -22.92 12.36
N THR A 36 -9.66 -22.56 12.28
CA THR A 36 -9.19 -21.18 12.46
C THR A 36 -9.72 -20.34 11.32
N THR A 37 -10.82 -19.64 11.55
CA THR A 37 -11.19 -18.46 10.77
C THR A 37 -10.10 -17.42 11.02
N ALA A 38 -9.17 -17.29 10.08
CA ALA A 38 -8.15 -16.26 10.11
C ALA A 38 -8.84 -14.89 10.09
N ARG A 39 -8.84 -14.23 11.25
CA ARG A 39 -9.24 -12.84 11.42
C ARG A 39 -8.21 -12.01 10.67
N ALA A 40 -8.62 -11.38 9.57
CA ALA A 40 -7.79 -10.42 8.84
C ALA A 40 -7.32 -9.33 9.82
N SER A 41 -6.01 -9.28 10.05
CA SER A 41 -5.38 -8.24 10.86
C SER A 41 -5.28 -6.96 10.04
N ASN A 42 -6.27 -6.09 10.19
CA ASN A 42 -6.19 -4.69 9.77
C ASN A 42 -5.29 -3.91 10.75
N THR A 43 -3.98 -3.97 10.51
CA THR A 43 -3.02 -3.01 11.07
C THR A 43 -2.17 -2.51 9.91
N GLY A 44 -2.30 -1.22 9.60
CA GLY A 44 -1.59 -0.54 8.51
C GLY A 44 -0.12 -0.92 8.50
N THR A 45 0.24 -1.76 7.54
CA THR A 45 1.60 -2.20 7.31
C THR A 45 2.12 -1.27 6.23
N HIS A 46 3.24 -0.57 6.47
CA HIS A 46 3.99 0.02 5.37
C HIS A 46 4.28 -1.13 4.40
N ASP A 47 3.60 -1.14 3.25
CA ASP A 47 3.65 -2.24 2.28
C ASP A 47 4.87 -2.08 1.36
N GLY A 48 5.79 -1.17 1.72
CA GLY A 48 7.10 -0.99 1.11
C GLY A 48 7.09 -0.27 -0.24
N GLN A 49 8.26 0.22 -0.60
CA GLN A 49 8.58 0.72 -1.93
C GLN A 49 8.80 -0.47 -2.88
N ALA A 50 8.41 -0.31 -4.14
CA ALA A 50 8.66 -1.31 -5.17
C ALA A 50 10.00 -1.08 -5.89
N GLY A 51 10.59 -2.16 -6.39
CA GLY A 51 11.70 -2.11 -7.32
C GLY A 51 11.26 -1.99 -8.78
N PRO A 52 12.24 -1.94 -9.70
CA PRO A 52 11.98 -1.88 -11.13
C PRO A 52 11.42 -3.21 -11.67
N ALA A 53 10.76 -3.14 -12.83
CA ALA A 53 10.41 -4.32 -13.61
C ALA A 53 11.68 -5.12 -13.99
N PRO A 54 11.64 -6.46 -13.97
CA PRO A 54 12.82 -7.29 -14.21
C PRO A 54 13.37 -7.19 -15.64
N SER A 55 12.51 -6.94 -16.62
CA SER A 55 12.87 -6.77 -18.03
C SER A 55 11.78 -6.00 -18.76
N CYS A 56 12.12 -5.36 -19.88
CA CYS A 56 11.21 -4.61 -20.74
C CYS A 56 11.37 -5.03 -22.21
N PRO A 57 10.31 -4.93 -23.03
CA PRO A 57 10.42 -5.00 -24.49
C PRO A 57 11.36 -3.94 -25.06
N ASP A 58 11.88 -4.21 -26.26
CA ASP A 58 12.74 -3.27 -26.97
C ASP A 58 12.10 -1.88 -27.09
N GLY A 59 12.88 -0.85 -26.81
CA GLY A 59 12.44 0.55 -26.83
C GLY A 59 11.75 1.04 -25.55
N TYR A 60 11.64 0.20 -24.53
CA TYR A 60 11.16 0.58 -23.20
C TYR A 60 12.22 0.33 -22.14
N SER A 61 12.30 1.24 -21.17
CA SER A 61 13.13 1.13 -19.97
C SER A 61 12.25 1.04 -18.74
N THR A 62 12.64 0.20 -17.77
CA THR A 62 12.01 0.24 -16.45
C THR A 62 12.34 1.54 -15.74
N PHE A 63 11.54 1.91 -14.75
CA PHE A 63 11.82 2.98 -13.81
C PHE A 63 11.86 2.42 -12.39
N ASP A 64 12.50 3.15 -11.48
CA ASP A 64 12.49 2.86 -10.04
C ASP A 64 11.33 3.64 -9.38
N PRO A 65 10.28 2.95 -8.90
CA PRO A 65 9.23 3.59 -8.12
C PRO A 65 9.84 4.27 -6.88
N ASN A 66 9.56 5.56 -6.67
CA ASN A 66 10.09 6.35 -5.54
C ASN A 66 9.04 6.64 -4.45
N TRP A 67 7.91 5.93 -4.48
CA TRP A 67 6.81 6.10 -3.52
C TRP A 67 6.70 4.95 -2.53
N VAL A 68 6.23 5.27 -1.33
CA VAL A 68 5.97 4.32 -0.23
C VAL A 68 4.48 4.08 -0.09
N VAL A 69 4.07 2.81 -0.08
CA VAL A 69 2.66 2.42 0.00
C VAL A 69 2.22 2.28 1.47
N GLU A 70 1.21 3.04 1.88
CA GLU A 70 0.66 3.07 3.25
C GLU A 70 -0.60 2.19 3.41
N GLY A 71 -1.00 1.48 2.35
CA GLY A 71 -2.19 0.63 2.30
C GLY A 71 -3.37 1.28 1.57
N SER A 72 -4.59 0.75 1.75
CA SER A 72 -5.76 1.17 0.95
C SER A 72 -6.45 2.45 1.44
N GLY A 73 -5.93 3.07 2.51
CA GLY A 73 -6.39 4.35 3.04
C GLY A 73 -7.16 4.26 4.37
N PRO A 74 -7.56 5.41 4.93
CA PRO A 74 -7.47 6.74 4.31
C PRO A 74 -6.06 7.34 4.31
N LEU A 75 -5.69 8.01 3.21
CA LEU A 75 -4.50 8.84 3.07
C LEU A 75 -4.90 10.19 2.47
N ALA A 76 -4.58 11.31 3.15
CA ALA A 76 -5.06 12.66 2.80
C ALA A 76 -6.57 12.78 2.52
N GLY A 77 -7.38 11.92 3.14
CA GLY A 77 -8.83 11.88 2.95
C GLY A 77 -9.32 11.00 1.78
N PHE A 78 -8.45 10.20 1.16
CA PHE A 78 -8.82 9.28 0.09
C PHE A 78 -8.67 7.81 0.49
N ASN A 79 -9.61 6.98 0.01
CA ASN A 79 -9.49 5.52 0.01
C ASN A 79 -9.34 5.00 -1.42
N LEU A 80 -8.57 3.92 -1.56
CA LEU A 80 -8.43 3.15 -2.79
C LEU A 80 -9.07 1.78 -2.62
N THR A 81 -9.89 1.38 -3.58
CA THR A 81 -10.68 0.14 -3.51
C THR A 81 -10.66 -0.58 -4.85
N ALA A 82 -10.71 -1.90 -4.82
CA ALA A 82 -10.95 -2.74 -5.98
C ALA A 82 -12.31 -3.42 -5.81
N ASP A 83 -13.05 -3.58 -6.90
CA ASP A 83 -14.34 -4.29 -6.92
C ASP A 83 -14.19 -5.79 -6.62
N GLN A 84 -13.05 -6.36 -7.02
CA GLN A 84 -12.68 -7.75 -6.77
C GLN A 84 -11.31 -7.84 -6.08
N ARG A 85 -11.13 -8.90 -5.26
CA ARG A 85 -9.85 -9.23 -4.61
C ARG A 85 -9.15 -10.41 -5.26
N GLU A 86 -9.84 -11.13 -6.13
CA GLU A 86 -9.36 -12.26 -6.91
C GLU A 86 -10.00 -12.16 -8.29
N ILE A 87 -9.19 -12.30 -9.34
CA ILE A 87 -9.58 -12.26 -10.75
C ILE A 87 -8.84 -13.37 -11.52
N ALA A 88 -9.41 -13.86 -12.60
CA ALA A 88 -8.71 -14.70 -13.57
C ALA A 88 -7.94 -13.83 -14.58
N PHE A 89 -7.16 -14.44 -15.48
CA PHE A 89 -6.58 -13.68 -16.58
C PHE A 89 -7.68 -13.19 -17.53
N GLY A 90 -7.50 -12.00 -18.10
CA GLY A 90 -8.51 -11.44 -19.00
C GLY A 90 -9.74 -10.84 -18.31
N ASP A 91 -10.01 -11.18 -17.05
CA ASP A 91 -11.06 -10.52 -16.26
C ASP A 91 -10.82 -9.01 -16.17
N THR A 92 -11.92 -8.27 -16.06
CA THR A 92 -11.88 -6.82 -15.92
C THR A 92 -11.90 -6.42 -14.47
N LEU A 93 -10.84 -5.73 -14.02
CA LEU A 93 -10.76 -5.15 -12.68
C LEU A 93 -11.23 -3.70 -12.71
N THR A 94 -12.04 -3.29 -11.73
CA THR A 94 -12.37 -1.88 -11.49
C THR A 94 -11.74 -1.39 -10.18
N VAL A 95 -10.85 -0.41 -10.29
CA VAL A 95 -10.26 0.27 -9.14
C VAL A 95 -10.86 1.66 -9.00
N SER A 96 -11.15 2.07 -7.77
CA SER A 96 -11.74 3.36 -7.43
C SER A 96 -10.97 4.05 -6.31
N LEU A 97 -10.52 5.27 -6.59
CA LEU A 97 -10.05 6.24 -5.60
C LEU A 97 -11.24 7.14 -5.22
N ARG A 98 -11.53 7.33 -3.94
CA ARG A 98 -12.67 8.13 -3.49
C ARG A 98 -12.29 9.05 -2.34
N ASN A 99 -12.70 10.31 -2.44
CA ASN A 99 -12.69 11.25 -1.33
C ASN A 99 -13.74 10.82 -0.30
N VAL A 100 -13.28 10.40 0.87
CA VAL A 100 -14.13 9.93 1.98
C VAL A 100 -14.39 11.00 3.04
N THR A 101 -13.93 12.24 2.80
CA THR A 101 -14.20 13.37 3.69
C THR A 101 -15.49 14.10 3.29
N ASN A 102 -15.93 15.02 4.14
CA ASN A 102 -17.06 15.91 3.89
C ASN A 102 -16.65 17.23 3.23
N SER A 103 -15.38 17.37 2.80
CA SER A 103 -14.82 18.56 2.17
C SER A 103 -14.28 18.25 0.78
N THR A 104 -14.00 19.28 -0.02
CA THR A 104 -13.26 19.09 -1.27
C THR A 104 -11.80 18.79 -0.96
N GLN A 105 -11.27 17.69 -1.49
CA GLN A 105 -9.86 17.32 -1.40
C GLN A 105 -9.19 17.41 -2.79
N THR A 106 -7.86 17.45 -2.83
CA THR A 106 -7.09 17.55 -4.08
C THR A 106 -6.16 16.36 -4.23
N THR A 107 -6.01 15.87 -5.46
CA THR A 107 -4.99 14.88 -5.84
C THR A 107 -4.20 15.42 -7.03
N GLY A 108 -3.15 14.71 -7.44
CA GLY A 108 -2.57 14.85 -8.77
C GLY A 108 -3.51 14.33 -9.87
N ASP A 109 -3.01 14.28 -11.10
CA ASP A 109 -3.78 13.77 -12.23
C ASP A 109 -4.05 12.25 -12.15
N ARG A 110 -4.97 11.77 -13.00
CA ARG A 110 -5.42 10.37 -13.04
C ARG A 110 -4.32 9.39 -13.45
N GLY A 111 -3.25 9.86 -14.12
CA GLY A 111 -2.13 9.06 -14.61
C GLY A 111 -1.10 8.69 -13.54
N LYS A 112 -1.21 9.19 -12.30
CA LYS A 112 -0.28 8.87 -11.20
C LYS A 112 -0.64 7.55 -10.50
N PHE A 113 -0.71 6.45 -11.26
CA PHE A 113 -0.98 5.09 -10.77
C PHE A 113 -0.02 4.07 -11.33
N ASP A 114 0.15 2.91 -10.68
CA ASP A 114 1.07 1.84 -11.05
C ASP A 114 0.40 0.51 -10.72
N VAL A 115 0.88 -0.56 -11.35
CA VAL A 115 0.50 -1.92 -11.02
C VAL A 115 1.78 -2.66 -10.69
N GLN A 116 1.79 -3.32 -9.54
CA GLN A 116 2.99 -3.94 -9.01
C GLN A 116 2.72 -5.41 -8.73
N TYR A 117 3.71 -6.26 -9.02
CA TYR A 117 3.67 -7.70 -8.76
C TYR A 117 4.52 -8.02 -7.52
N GLN A 118 4.04 -8.94 -6.69
CA GLN A 118 4.79 -9.44 -5.54
C GLN A 118 5.70 -10.60 -5.98
N GLY A 119 6.95 -10.26 -6.32
CA GLY A 119 8.00 -11.23 -6.61
C GLY A 119 8.70 -11.76 -5.36
N SER A 120 9.69 -12.63 -5.56
CA SER A 120 10.55 -13.15 -4.48
C SER A 120 11.36 -12.05 -3.79
N ASP A 121 11.73 -11.02 -4.54
CA ASP A 121 12.54 -9.91 -4.08
C ASP A 121 11.69 -8.72 -3.58
N GLY A 122 10.38 -8.94 -3.43
CA GLY A 122 9.41 -7.92 -3.01
C GLY A 122 8.55 -7.41 -4.16
N TRP A 123 7.93 -6.25 -3.94
CA TRP A 123 7.11 -5.59 -4.95
C TRP A 123 7.96 -5.05 -6.10
N GLN A 124 7.50 -5.23 -7.33
CA GLN A 124 8.12 -4.67 -8.53
C GLN A 124 7.06 -4.04 -9.42
N THR A 125 7.34 -2.87 -10.01
CA THR A 125 6.45 -2.36 -11.07
C THR A 125 6.40 -3.33 -12.25
N ILE A 126 5.25 -3.40 -12.90
CA ILE A 126 5.12 -4.15 -14.16
C ILE A 126 5.31 -3.26 -15.38
N PHE A 127 5.45 -1.94 -15.22
CA PHE A 127 5.52 -0.99 -16.32
C PHE A 127 6.95 -0.55 -16.61
N GLY A 128 7.15 -0.10 -17.84
CA GLY A 128 8.27 0.75 -18.22
C GLY A 128 7.81 1.83 -19.19
N SER A 129 8.75 2.67 -19.59
CA SER A 129 8.52 3.83 -20.45
C SER A 129 9.56 3.97 -21.56
N LYS A 130 9.17 4.59 -22.68
CA LYS A 130 10.09 4.92 -23.78
C LYS A 130 11.11 6.00 -23.44
N ASN A 131 10.73 6.91 -22.53
CA ASN A 131 11.51 8.09 -22.17
C ASN A 131 11.60 8.22 -20.65
N ASP A 132 12.49 9.09 -20.18
CA ASP A 132 12.51 9.53 -18.79
C ASP A 132 11.14 10.09 -18.38
N LEU A 133 10.68 9.68 -17.21
CA LEU A 133 9.36 10.06 -16.71
C LEU A 133 9.43 11.42 -16.03
N ALA A 134 8.67 12.38 -16.56
CA ALA A 134 8.36 13.62 -15.89
C ALA A 134 6.86 13.65 -15.58
N TRP A 135 6.52 13.79 -14.30
CA TRP A 135 5.14 13.86 -13.86
C TRP A 135 4.69 15.31 -13.79
N ASN A 136 3.51 15.62 -14.33
CA ASN A 136 2.95 16.96 -14.20
C ASN A 136 2.56 17.24 -12.72
N LEU A 137 2.41 18.52 -12.40
CA LEU A 137 2.03 19.03 -11.09
C LEU A 137 0.57 19.52 -11.06
N ILE A 138 -0.30 18.94 -11.89
CA ILE A 138 -1.70 19.37 -12.00
C ILE A 138 -2.49 18.84 -10.80
N GLY A 139 -3.11 19.76 -10.05
CA GLY A 139 -4.04 19.44 -8.98
C GLY A 139 -5.47 19.26 -9.49
N ILE A 140 -6.10 18.13 -9.15
CA ILE A 140 -7.48 17.80 -9.47
C ILE A 140 -8.31 17.81 -8.18
N LYS A 141 -9.38 18.61 -8.17
CA LYS A 141 -10.29 18.75 -7.03
C LYS A 141 -11.40 17.71 -7.07
N HIS A 142 -11.65 17.06 -5.95
CA HIS A 142 -12.69 16.05 -5.78
C HIS A 142 -13.66 16.46 -4.68
N LYS A 143 -14.94 16.63 -5.00
CA LYS A 143 -16.00 16.80 -3.98
C LYS A 143 -16.13 15.52 -3.12
N PRO A 144 -16.84 15.56 -1.98
CA PRO A 144 -17.18 14.35 -1.23
C PRO A 144 -17.72 13.23 -2.13
N ALA A 145 -17.25 12.00 -1.91
CA ALA A 145 -17.55 10.80 -2.69
C ALA A 145 -17.11 10.82 -4.17
N GLN A 146 -16.48 11.89 -4.67
CA GLN A 146 -15.88 11.90 -6.00
C GLN A 146 -14.44 11.36 -5.99
N GLY A 147 -13.90 11.10 -7.17
CA GLY A 147 -12.54 10.59 -7.35
C GLY A 147 -12.34 10.00 -8.74
N PHE A 148 -11.33 9.16 -8.88
CA PHE A 148 -11.02 8.47 -10.13
C PHE A 148 -11.51 7.03 -10.15
N SER A 149 -11.81 6.52 -11.34
CA SER A 149 -12.03 5.09 -11.56
C SER A 149 -11.20 4.63 -12.75
N TRP A 150 -10.60 3.46 -12.60
CA TRP A 150 -9.89 2.74 -13.64
C TRP A 150 -10.59 1.42 -13.85
N GLN A 151 -10.83 1.09 -15.11
CA GLN A 151 -11.39 -0.19 -15.52
C GLN A 151 -10.52 -0.71 -16.65
N PHE A 152 -10.03 -1.92 -16.50
CA PHE A 152 -9.11 -2.52 -17.47
C PHE A 152 -9.20 -4.05 -17.41
N PRO A 153 -9.14 -4.75 -18.55
CA PRO A 153 -8.91 -6.18 -18.53
C PRO A 153 -7.47 -6.45 -18.06
N PHE A 154 -7.29 -7.48 -17.23
CA PHE A 154 -5.98 -7.90 -16.74
C PHE A 154 -5.25 -8.72 -17.81
N THR A 155 -4.81 -8.02 -18.85
CA THR A 155 -4.02 -8.53 -19.98
C THR A 155 -2.92 -7.54 -20.33
N GLN A 156 -1.91 -7.99 -21.09
CA GLN A 156 -0.82 -7.14 -21.55
C GLN A 156 -1.36 -5.88 -22.27
N ASP A 157 -2.32 -6.07 -23.17
CA ASP A 157 -2.92 -4.98 -23.96
C ASP A 157 -3.83 -4.09 -23.09
N GLY A 158 -4.62 -4.67 -22.19
CA GLY A 158 -5.49 -3.92 -21.29
C GLY A 158 -4.70 -2.97 -20.39
N LEU A 159 -3.63 -3.49 -19.79
CA LEU A 159 -2.73 -2.74 -18.93
C LEU A 159 -1.85 -1.75 -19.71
N SER A 160 -1.44 -2.05 -20.94
CA SER A 160 -0.69 -1.07 -21.74
C SER A 160 -1.58 0.10 -22.17
N ASN A 161 -2.87 -0.14 -22.42
CA ASN A 161 -3.82 0.87 -22.89
C ASN A 161 -4.51 1.67 -21.77
N ILE A 162 -4.44 1.26 -20.50
CA ILE A 162 -5.12 1.94 -19.37
C ILE A 162 -4.73 3.43 -19.21
N ARG A 163 -3.57 3.82 -19.73
CA ARG A 163 -3.08 5.21 -19.76
C ARG A 163 -3.47 6.00 -21.02
N ASN A 164 -4.01 5.34 -22.04
CA ASN A 164 -4.22 5.89 -23.40
C ASN A 164 -2.96 6.60 -23.94
N SER A 165 -1.79 5.96 -23.76
CA SER A 165 -0.50 6.52 -24.12
C SER A 165 0.41 5.41 -24.64
N ASP A 166 1.14 5.69 -25.72
CA ASP A 166 2.14 4.80 -26.28
C ASP A 166 3.51 4.90 -25.57
N VAL A 167 3.62 5.79 -24.58
CA VAL A 167 4.84 6.02 -23.80
C VAL A 167 5.08 4.87 -22.84
N PHE A 168 4.02 4.21 -22.35
CA PHE A 168 4.11 3.14 -21.38
C PHE A 168 3.80 1.79 -22.02
N ALA A 169 4.46 0.74 -21.52
CA ALA A 169 4.13 -0.64 -21.84
C ALA A 169 4.28 -1.50 -20.59
N VAL A 170 3.56 -2.62 -20.57
CA VAL A 170 3.83 -3.67 -19.61
C VAL A 170 5.16 -4.34 -19.98
N CYS A 171 6.10 -4.30 -19.06
CA CYS A 171 7.46 -4.77 -19.18
C CYS A 171 7.61 -6.24 -18.78
N ALA A 172 7.02 -6.61 -17.64
CA ALA A 172 7.05 -7.97 -17.13
C ALA A 172 5.99 -8.85 -17.83
N SER A 173 6.29 -10.14 -18.02
CA SER A 173 5.23 -11.10 -18.36
C SER A 173 4.24 -11.20 -17.18
N LEU A 174 2.94 -11.22 -17.49
CA LEU A 174 1.93 -11.40 -16.46
C LEU A 174 1.85 -12.88 -16.07
N THR A 175 1.89 -13.17 -14.78
CA THR A 175 1.84 -14.53 -14.22
C THR A 175 0.83 -14.58 -13.07
N PRO A 176 0.22 -15.74 -12.78
CA PRO A 176 -0.62 -15.86 -11.58
C PRO A 176 0.15 -15.43 -10.34
N GLY A 177 -0.54 -14.79 -9.40
CA GLY A 177 0.04 -14.35 -8.14
C GLY A 177 -0.58 -13.07 -7.61
N THR A 178 0.10 -12.44 -6.66
CA THR A 178 -0.41 -11.26 -5.97
C THR A 178 0.08 -9.99 -6.66
N TYR A 179 -0.87 -9.13 -6.97
CA TYR A 179 -0.64 -7.80 -7.52
C TYR A 179 -1.20 -6.72 -6.58
N ARG A 180 -0.79 -5.48 -6.79
CA ARG A 180 -1.45 -4.31 -6.20
C ARG A 180 -1.57 -3.19 -7.21
N PHE A 181 -2.69 -2.48 -7.16
CA PHE A 181 -2.87 -1.22 -7.85
C PHE A 181 -2.51 -0.09 -6.89
N ILE A 182 -1.67 0.84 -7.34
CA ILE A 182 -1.14 1.94 -6.54
C ILE A 182 -1.61 3.29 -7.10
N TYR A 183 -1.83 4.27 -6.22
CA TYR A 183 -1.99 5.68 -6.59
C TYR A 183 -1.13 6.58 -5.69
N TRP A 184 -0.15 7.29 -6.27
CA TRP A 184 0.79 8.20 -5.57
C TRP A 184 0.53 9.68 -5.88
N GLY A 185 -0.55 10.00 -6.57
CA GLY A 185 -0.95 11.39 -6.77
C GLY A 185 -1.55 12.02 -5.50
N ILE A 186 -1.08 11.66 -4.31
CA ILE A 186 -1.61 12.18 -3.05
C ILE A 186 -0.51 12.99 -2.39
N THR A 187 -0.83 14.22 -2.01
CA THR A 187 0.06 15.04 -1.19
C THR A 187 -0.38 14.96 0.25
N THR A 188 0.56 14.70 1.17
CA THR A 188 0.27 14.60 2.61
C THR A 188 1.06 15.64 3.39
N ASP A 189 0.54 16.04 4.55
CA ASP A 189 1.27 16.91 5.48
C ASP A 189 2.64 16.32 5.88
N ARG A 190 2.80 14.99 5.80
CA ARG A 190 4.07 14.30 6.08
C ARG A 190 5.10 14.58 4.99
N GLU A 191 4.70 14.60 3.72
CA GLU A 191 5.60 14.94 2.62
C GLU A 191 6.16 16.35 2.79
N GLU A 192 5.30 17.30 3.18
CA GLU A 192 5.72 18.67 3.46
C GLU A 192 6.73 18.74 4.62
N GLN A 193 6.50 17.97 5.68
CA GLN A 193 7.43 17.86 6.82
C GLN A 193 8.76 17.19 6.44
N GLU A 194 8.74 16.33 5.42
CA GLU A 194 9.91 15.61 4.90
C GLU A 194 10.56 16.32 3.72
N ASP A 195 10.21 17.58 3.43
CA ASP A 195 10.74 18.36 2.30
C ASP A 195 10.54 17.65 0.95
N ASN A 196 9.41 16.96 0.81
CA ASN A 196 9.01 16.16 -0.36
C ASN A 196 10.05 15.10 -0.76
N LYS A 197 10.80 14.56 0.20
CA LYS A 197 11.79 13.50 -0.04
C LYS A 197 11.17 12.13 -0.31
N THR A 198 9.95 11.92 0.19
CA THR A 198 9.22 10.66 0.08
C THR A 198 7.85 10.97 -0.49
N ASP A 199 7.46 10.32 -1.58
CA ASP A 199 6.08 10.32 -2.05
C ASP A 199 5.31 9.19 -1.34
N TYR A 200 4.12 9.46 -0.82
CA TYR A 200 3.27 8.44 -0.21
C TYR A 200 2.13 8.03 -1.15
N ALA A 201 1.80 6.75 -1.12
CA ALA A 201 0.83 6.17 -2.02
C ALA A 201 -0.21 5.32 -1.31
N LEU A 202 -1.40 5.28 -1.90
CA LEU A 202 -2.41 4.26 -1.58
C LEU A 202 -2.18 3.02 -2.42
N GLY A 203 -2.41 1.86 -1.84
CA GLY A 203 -2.32 0.57 -2.53
C GLY A 203 -3.45 -0.37 -2.18
N VAL A 204 -3.97 -1.07 -3.18
CA VAL A 204 -5.00 -2.10 -3.00
C VAL A 204 -4.53 -3.41 -3.63
N PRO A 205 -4.29 -4.47 -2.83
CA PRO A 205 -3.87 -5.76 -3.36
C PRO A 205 -5.06 -6.54 -3.94
N PHE A 206 -4.76 -7.37 -4.94
CA PHE A 206 -5.63 -8.36 -5.54
C PHE A 206 -4.80 -9.56 -6.03
N THR A 207 -5.42 -10.72 -6.15
CA THR A 207 -4.79 -11.95 -6.64
C THR A 207 -5.26 -12.23 -8.06
N VAL A 208 -4.33 -12.64 -8.91
CA VAL A 208 -4.59 -13.11 -10.27
C VAL A 208 -4.38 -14.61 -10.30
N THR A 209 -5.36 -15.32 -10.83
CA THR A 209 -5.37 -16.78 -10.96
C THR A 209 -5.27 -17.18 -12.42
N ASP A 210 -4.91 -18.44 -12.67
CA ASP A 210 -5.12 -19.04 -13.98
C ASP A 210 -6.63 -19.18 -14.27
N ASP A 211 -6.99 -19.22 -15.56
CA ASP A 211 -8.37 -19.42 -16.03
C ASP A 211 -8.93 -20.83 -15.72
#